data_AF-A0A432H3B4-F1
#
_entry.id   AF-A0A432H3B4-F1
#
_cell.length_a   1.000
_cell.length_b   1.000
_cell.length_c   1.000
_cell.angle_alpha   90.00
_cell.angle_beta   90.00
_cell.angle_gamma   90.00
#
_symmetry.space_group_name_H-M   'P 1'
#
loop_
_entity.id
_entity.type
_entity.pdbx_description
1 polymer ?
#
loop_
_entity_poly.entity_id
_entity_poly.type
_entity_poly.pdbx_seq_one_letter_code
_entity_poly.pdbx_strand_id
1 'polypeptide(L)'
;MTTYNNLQHFAEDMPLSKTALDLSSNGQGFGLIIVDEVNGFATVGVGNLAPQVPNEQVSVMVSETNRLAHSFTQQAMPVLAFL
;
A
#
# COMPACT_ATOMS: atom_id res chain seq x y z
N MET A 1 -0.02 27.68 9.73
CA MET A 1 -1.46 27.85 9.43
C MET A 1 -1.73 27.26 8.04
N THR A 2 -1.46 25.95 7.87
CA THR A 2 -1.32 25.36 6.51
C THR A 2 -1.66 23.87 6.41
N THR A 3 -1.57 23.10 7.50
CA THR A 3 -1.92 21.66 7.49
C THR A 3 -3.43 21.42 7.68
N TYR A 4 -4.11 22.25 8.47
CA TYR A 4 -5.54 22.12 8.76
C TYR A 4 -6.46 22.47 7.57
N ASN A 5 -6.05 23.42 6.72
CA ASN A 5 -6.86 23.83 5.55
C ASN A 5 -6.91 22.76 4.46
N ASN A 6 -5.85 21.97 4.26
CA ASN A 6 -5.83 20.94 3.22
C ASN A 6 -6.73 19.74 3.58
N LEU A 7 -6.86 19.40 4.86
CA LEU A 7 -7.66 18.24 5.31
C LEU A 7 -9.17 18.46 5.22
N GLN A 8 -9.63 19.72 5.21
CA GLN A 8 -11.06 20.05 5.06
C GLN A 8 -11.54 19.87 3.62
N HIS A 9 -10.74 20.25 2.62
CA HIS A 9 -11.13 20.13 1.22
C HIS A 9 -11.29 18.66 0.78
N PHE A 10 -10.41 17.78 1.26
CA PHE A 10 -10.54 16.33 1.03
C PHE A 10 -11.81 15.70 1.63
N ALA A 11 -12.44 16.33 2.61
CA ALA A 11 -13.67 15.80 3.21
C ALA A 11 -14.92 16.10 2.36
N GLU A 12 -14.87 17.15 1.54
CA GLU A 12 -15.97 17.51 0.63
C GLU A 12 -15.99 16.61 -0.61
N ASP A 13 -14.81 16.25 -1.13
CA ASP A 13 -14.67 15.46 -2.36
C ASP A 13 -14.61 13.93 -2.12
N MET A 14 -14.37 13.50 -0.88
CA MET A 14 -14.16 12.10 -0.54
C MET A 14 -15.10 11.69 0.60
N PRO A 15 -16.25 11.02 0.33
CA PRO A 15 -17.26 10.69 1.33
C PRO A 15 -16.82 9.52 2.22
N LEU A 16 -15.67 9.66 2.87
CA LEU A 16 -15.13 8.68 3.80
C LEU A 16 -15.27 9.20 5.23
N SER A 17 -15.95 8.41 6.06
CA SER A 17 -15.93 8.61 7.51
C SER A 17 -14.52 8.32 8.03
N LYS A 18 -13.88 9.32 8.63
CA LYS A 18 -12.56 9.17 9.26
C LYS A 18 -12.76 8.71 10.69
N THR A 19 -12.38 7.47 10.99
CA THR A 19 -12.34 6.94 12.36
C THR A 19 -10.91 6.52 12.70
N ALA A 20 -10.55 6.57 13.98
CA ALA A 20 -9.28 6.02 14.44
C ALA A 20 -9.31 4.49 14.29
N LEU A 21 -8.28 3.94 13.65
CA LEU A 21 -8.07 2.50 13.58
C LEU A 21 -7.18 2.08 14.76
N ASP A 22 -7.78 1.43 15.74
CA ASP A 22 -7.03 0.82 16.84
C ASP A 22 -6.71 -0.64 16.51
N LEU A 23 -5.46 -0.89 16.16
CA LEU A 23 -4.95 -2.23 15.86
C LEU A 23 -4.56 -3.02 17.13
N SER A 24 -4.65 -2.42 18.31
CA SER A 24 -4.25 -3.03 19.58
C SER A 24 -5.36 -3.74 20.34
N SER A 25 -6.63 -3.39 20.10
CA SER A 25 -7.76 -3.82 20.93
C SER A 25 -8.42 -5.14 20.55
N ASN A 26 -8.31 -5.61 19.30
CA ASN A 26 -9.17 -6.69 18.81
C ASN A 26 -8.59 -8.11 18.87
N GLY A 27 -7.33 -8.32 19.24
CA GLY A 27 -6.73 -9.65 19.47
C GLY A 27 -6.72 -10.64 18.27
N GLN A 28 -7.46 -10.35 17.20
CA GLN A 28 -7.62 -11.17 15.98
C GLN A 28 -6.46 -11.00 14.99
N GLY A 29 -5.48 -10.16 15.33
CA GLY A 29 -4.39 -9.78 14.44
C GLY A 29 -4.89 -8.96 13.25
N PHE A 30 -3.96 -8.42 12.49
CA PHE A 30 -4.22 -7.81 11.18
C PHE A 30 -3.37 -8.52 10.14
N GLY A 31 -3.75 -8.39 8.87
CA GLY A 31 -3.02 -8.97 7.75
C GLY A 31 -2.52 -7.92 6.79
N LEU A 32 -1.62 -8.32 5.90
CA LEU A 32 -1.17 -7.52 4.78
C LEU A 32 -1.93 -7.95 3.52
N ILE A 33 -2.47 -6.98 2.78
CA ILE A 33 -2.99 -7.20 1.44
C ILE A 33 -2.04 -6.53 0.45
N ILE A 34 -1.55 -7.29 -0.52
CA ILE A 34 -0.73 -6.82 -1.64
C ILE A 34 -1.60 -6.86 -2.90
N VAL A 35 -1.62 -5.76 -3.65
CA VAL A 35 -2.50 -5.60 -4.81
C VAL A 35 -1.67 -5.20 -6.03
N ASP A 36 -1.85 -5.93 -7.12
CA ASP A 36 -1.34 -5.64 -8.47
C ASP A 36 0.19 -5.50 -8.57
N GLU A 37 0.93 -6.17 -7.68
CA GLU A 37 2.39 -6.29 -7.73
C GLU A 37 2.83 -7.33 -8.77
N VAL A 38 2.48 -7.08 -10.03
CA VAL A 38 2.84 -7.91 -11.19
C VAL A 38 3.71 -7.19 -12.19
N ASN A 39 4.44 -7.98 -13.00
CA ASN A 39 5.38 -7.46 -13.99
C ASN A 39 4.74 -6.46 -14.96
N GLY A 40 3.45 -6.65 -15.28
CA GLY A 40 2.69 -5.74 -16.16
C GLY A 40 2.53 -4.31 -15.63
N PHE A 41 2.82 -4.10 -14.33
CA PHE A 41 2.81 -2.81 -13.64
C PHE A 41 4.19 -2.39 -13.11
N ALA A 42 5.02 -3.36 -12.68
CA ALA A 42 6.24 -3.07 -11.96
C ALA A 42 7.53 -3.22 -12.79
N THR A 43 7.55 -4.10 -13.80
CA THR A 43 8.79 -4.44 -14.52
C THR A 43 8.96 -3.60 -15.78
N VAL A 44 10.12 -2.94 -15.89
CA VAL A 44 10.42 -2.04 -17.01
C VAL A 44 10.19 -2.73 -18.36
N GLY A 45 9.30 -2.15 -19.16
CA GLY A 45 9.01 -2.59 -20.53
C GLY A 45 8.20 -3.87 -20.68
N VAL A 46 7.69 -4.47 -19.59
CA VAL A 46 6.97 -5.76 -19.66
C VAL A 46 5.46 -5.60 -19.86
N GLY A 47 4.89 -4.44 -19.56
CA GLY A 47 3.45 -4.18 -19.72
C GLY A 47 3.10 -2.76 -20.11
N ASN A 48 1.86 -2.58 -20.56
CA ASN A 48 1.32 -1.28 -21.00
C ASN A 48 1.26 -0.25 -19.86
N LEU A 49 1.16 -0.72 -18.61
CA LEU A 49 1.08 0.12 -17.40
C LEU A 49 2.37 0.06 -16.58
N ALA A 50 3.36 -0.72 -17.05
CA ALA A 50 4.67 -0.75 -16.46
C ALA A 50 5.50 0.46 -16.87
N PRO A 51 6.46 0.88 -16.04
CA PRO A 51 7.38 1.95 -16.42
C PRO A 51 8.13 1.57 -17.71
N GLN A 52 8.25 2.50 -18.64
CA GLN A 52 8.94 2.25 -19.92
C GLN A 52 10.47 2.35 -19.80
N VAL A 53 10.94 3.02 -18.75
CA VAL A 53 12.35 3.19 -18.38
C VAL A 53 12.46 3.01 -16.86
N PRO A 54 13.66 2.82 -16.29
CA PRO A 54 13.82 2.68 -14.83
C PRO A 54 13.11 3.79 -14.06
N ASN A 55 12.29 3.39 -13.09
CA ASN A 55 11.55 4.28 -12.21
C ASN A 55 11.88 3.95 -10.75
N GLU A 56 12.53 4.89 -10.07
CA GLU A 56 12.99 4.72 -8.69
C GLU A 56 11.80 4.55 -7.72
N GLN A 57 10.71 5.28 -7.92
CA GLN A 57 9.52 5.17 -7.06
C GLN A 57 8.89 3.78 -7.14
N VAL A 58 8.78 3.22 -8.36
CA VAL A 58 8.28 1.84 -8.54
C VAL A 58 9.24 0.84 -7.89
N SER A 59 10.55 1.02 -8.07
CA SER A 59 11.57 0.14 -7.46
C SER A 59 11.50 0.15 -5.94
N VAL A 60 11.37 1.34 -5.34
CA VAL A 60 11.23 1.51 -3.89
C VAL A 60 9.93 0.88 -3.40
N MET A 61 8.82 1.09 -4.12
CA MET A 61 7.51 0.51 -3.79
C MET A 61 7.59 -1.02 -3.75
N VAL A 62 8.12 -1.66 -4.79
CA VAL A 62 8.33 -3.13 -4.83
C VAL A 62 9.21 -3.60 -3.66
N SER A 63 10.27 -2.85 -3.35
CA SER A 63 11.18 -3.21 -2.25
C SER A 63 10.52 -3.10 -0.88
N GLU A 64 9.67 -2.10 -0.66
CA GLU A 64 8.92 -1.92 0.58
C GLU A 64 7.82 -2.96 0.73
N THR A 65 7.09 -3.29 -0.36
CA THR A 65 6.14 -4.41 -0.38
C THR A 65 6.84 -5.70 0.05
N ASN A 66 8.00 -6.00 -0.53
CA ASN A 66 8.78 -7.18 -0.18
C ASN A 66 9.21 -7.18 1.30
N ARG A 67 9.71 -6.05 1.80
CA ARG A 67 10.12 -5.89 3.21
C ARG A 67 8.94 -6.10 4.17
N LEU A 68 7.78 -5.53 3.85
CA LEU A 68 6.56 -5.68 4.66
C LEU A 68 6.05 -7.12 4.65
N ALA A 69 5.99 -7.77 3.49
CA ALA A 69 5.59 -9.17 3.37
C ALA A 69 6.48 -10.09 4.23
N HIS A 70 7.79 -9.85 4.24
CA HIS A 70 8.72 -10.57 5.11
C HIS A 70 8.47 -10.32 6.60
N SER A 71 8.22 -9.06 7.00
CA SER A 71 7.92 -8.72 8.40
C SER A 71 6.65 -9.43 8.91
N PHE A 72 5.59 -9.49 8.09
CA PHE A 72 4.35 -10.17 8.44
C PHE A 72 4.54 -11.69 8.52
N THR A 73 5.18 -12.28 7.52
CA THR A 73 5.41 -13.74 7.48
C THR A 73 6.32 -14.21 8.63
N GLN A 74 7.33 -13.43 9.04
CA GLN A 74 8.16 -13.73 10.21
C GLN A 74 7.38 -13.77 11.53
N GLN A 75 6.29 -13.03 11.62
CA GLN A 75 5.39 -12.99 12.78
C GLN A 75 4.21 -13.96 12.64
N ALA A 76 4.23 -14.83 11.62
CA ALA A 76 3.12 -15.72 11.26
C ALA A 76 1.79 -14.98 11.03
N MET A 77 1.86 -13.72 10.60
CA MET A 77 0.69 -12.90 10.29
C MET A 77 0.20 -13.18 8.86
N PRO A 78 -1.11 -13.11 8.59
CA PRO A 78 -1.66 -13.39 7.27
C PRO A 78 -1.17 -12.41 6.20
N VAL A 79 -0.87 -12.94 5.02
CA VAL A 79 -0.60 -12.16 3.80
C VAL A 79 -1.51 -12.68 2.69
N LEU A 80 -2.26 -11.78 2.05
CA LEU A 80 -3.08 -12.05 0.88
C LEU A 80 -2.53 -11.24 -0.30
N ALA A 81 -2.31 -11.88 -1.44
CA ALA A 81 -1.81 -11.22 -2.64
C ALA A 81 -2.81 -11.38 -3.80
N PHE A 82 -3.16 -10.27 -4.44
CA PHE A 82 -3.88 -10.21 -5.70
C PHE A 82 -2.86 -9.85 -6.78
N LEU A 83 -2.37 -10.85 -7.50
CA LEU A 83 -1.34 -10.73 -8.54
C LEU A 83 -1.98 -10.93 -9.92
#